data_AF-A0A150HM11-F1
#
_entry.id   AF-A0A150HM11-F1
#
_cell.length_a   1.000
_cell.length_b   1.000
_cell.length_c   1.000
_cell.angle_alpha   90.00
_cell.angle_beta   90.00
_cell.angle_gamma   90.00
#
_symmetry.space_group_name_H-M   'P 1'
#
loop_
_entity.id
_entity.type
_entity.pdbx_description
1 polymer ?
#
loop_
_entity_poly.entity_id
_entity_poly.type
_entity_poly.pdbx_seq_one_letter_code
_entity_poly.pdbx_strand_id
1 'polypeptide(L)' 'MRNINRVEPWMSDAFLIWLRYIGYRIVSRGLNIEFLPKHKCKNLPRGGCIQHNGQMNKVANTLFAEFKEHVEA' A
#
# COMPACT_ATOMS: atom_id res chain seq x y z
N MET A 1 -12.29 20.38 8.80
CA MET A 1 -12.03 19.33 7.80
C MET A 1 -10.76 18.60 8.20
N ARG A 2 -10.77 17.27 8.38
CA ARG A 2 -9.51 16.52 8.60
C ARG A 2 -8.70 16.64 7.31
N ASN A 3 -7.44 17.06 7.40
CA ASN A 3 -6.49 16.99 6.28
C ASN A 3 -6.35 15.52 5.89
N ILE A 4 -7.12 15.09 4.89
CA ILE A 4 -6.93 13.79 4.26
C ILE A 4 -5.76 14.03 3.31
N ASN A 5 -4.55 13.67 3.74
CA ASN A 5 -3.39 13.63 2.86
C ASN A 5 -3.68 12.59 1.78
N ARG A 6 -4.19 13.05 0.64
CA ARG A 6 -4.43 12.19 -0.53
C ARG A 6 -3.07 11.89 -1.14
N VAL A 7 -2.80 10.62 -1.36
CA VAL A 7 -1.63 10.21 -2.14
C VAL A 7 -1.88 10.62 -3.59
N GLU A 8 -0.92 11.31 -4.20
CA GLU A 8 -0.99 11.66 -5.62
C GLU A 8 -1.16 10.41 -6.48
N PRO A 9 -1.89 10.47 -7.62
CA PRO A 9 -2.16 9.29 -8.45
C PRO A 9 -0.89 8.55 -8.89
N TRP A 10 0.15 9.29 -9.31
CA TRP A 10 1.40 8.70 -9.76
C TRP A 10 2.17 8.00 -8.62
N MET A 11 2.12 8.53 -7.39
CA MET A 11 2.71 7.88 -6.21
C MET A 11 1.93 6.62 -5.84
N SER A 12 0.60 6.62 -6.06
CA SER A 12 -0.24 5.44 -5.82
C SER A 12 0.15 4.30 -6.75
N ASP A 13 0.36 4.57 -8.03
CA ASP A 13 0.76 3.55 -9.00
C ASP A 13 2.18 3.02 -8.71
N ALA A 14 3.14 3.90 -8.44
CA ALA A 14 4.50 3.52 -8.08
C ALA A 14 4.53 2.66 -6.79
N PHE A 15 3.72 3.02 -5.80
CA PHE A 15 3.57 2.26 -4.57
C PHE A 15 3.00 0.86 -4.83
N LEU A 16 1.97 0.73 -5.66
CA LEU A 16 1.40 -0.57 -6.02
C LEU A 16 2.39 -1.46 -6.79
N ILE A 17 3.25 -0.86 -7.62
CA ILE A 17 4.34 -1.58 -8.31
C ILE A 17 5.38 -2.07 -7.30
N TRP A 18 5.81 -1.22 -6.38
CA TRP A 18 6.76 -1.58 -5.33
C TRP A 18 6.23 -2.71 -4.44
N LEU A 19 4.95 -2.67 -4.06
CA LEU A 19 4.31 -3.77 -3.31
C LEU A 19 4.38 -5.11 -4.06
N ARG A 20 4.18 -5.10 -5.39
CA ARG A 20 4.32 -6.32 -6.21
C ARG A 20 5.76 -6.83 -6.23
N TYR A 21 6.73 -5.92 -6.28
CA TYR A 21 8.16 -6.23 -6.27
C TYR A 21 8.58 -6.92 -4.97
N ILE A 22 8.16 -6.40 -3.81
CA ILE A 22 8.50 -7.01 -2.50
C ILE A 22 7.71 -8.29 -2.19
N GLY A 23 6.78 -8.70 -3.07
CA GLY A 23 6.12 -10.01 -2.98
C GLY A 23 4.65 -9.98 -2.56
N TYR A 24 3.96 -8.85 -2.66
CA TYR A 24 2.50 -8.83 -2.54
C TYR A 24 1.80 -9.17 -3.85
N ARG A 25 0.64 -9.78 -3.73
CA ARG A 25 -0.42 -9.79 -4.72
C ARG A 25 -1.41 -8.69 -4.37
N ILE A 26 -1.73 -7.85 -5.35
CA ILE A 26 -2.71 -6.78 -5.21
C ILE A 26 -4.05 -7.30 -5.70
N VAL A 27 -5.09 -7.22 -4.86
CA VAL A 27 -6.43 -7.72 -5.17
C VAL A 27 -7.45 -6.63 -4.90
N SER A 28 -8.34 -6.36 -5.85
CA SER A 28 -9.51 -5.53 -5.60
C SER A 28 -10.62 -6.37 -4.95
N ARG A 29 -11.13 -5.91 -3.80
CA ARG A 29 -12.27 -6.48 -3.08
C ARG A 29 -13.27 -5.39 -2.74
N GLY A 30 -14.33 -5.29 -3.53
CA GLY A 30 -15.33 -4.24 -3.40
C GLY A 30 -14.69 -2.86 -3.56
N LEU A 31 -14.82 -2.02 -2.54
CA LEU A 31 -14.27 -0.66 -2.53
C LEU A 31 -12.83 -0.58 -1.97
N ASN A 32 -12.14 -1.72 -1.84
CA ASN A 32 -10.80 -1.80 -1.28
C ASN A 32 -9.82 -2.46 -2.26
N ILE A 33 -8.58 -2.01 -2.22
CA ILE A 33 -7.41 -2.68 -2.78
C ILE A 33 -6.67 -3.32 -1.61
N GLU A 34 -6.58 -4.64 -1.59
CA GLU A 34 -5.95 -5.43 -0.54
C GLU A 34 -4.57 -5.95 -0.98
N PHE A 35 -3.65 -5.99 -0.01
CA PHE A 35 -2.29 -6.49 -0.20
C PHE A 35 -2.18 -7.87 0.45
N LEU A 36 -2.03 -8.90 -0.39
CA LEU A 36 -1.92 -10.29 0.05
C LEU A 36 -0.49 -10.79 -0.18
N PRO A 37 0.29 -11.13 0.87
CA PRO A 37 1.61 -11.72 0.68
C PRO A 37 1.53 -12.99 -0.17
N LYS A 38 2.37 -13.11 -1.22
CA LYS A 38 2.44 -14.31 -2.06
C LYS A 38 2.94 -15.53 -1.30
N HIS A 39 3.74 -15.32 -0.27
CA HIS A 39 4.32 -16.37 0.57
C HIS A 39 4.12 -16.02 2.05
N LYS A 40 4.11 -17.04 2.93
CA LYS A 40 4.09 -16.82 4.38
C LYS A 40 5.48 -16.33 4.82
N CYS A 41 5.68 -15.02 4.86
CA CYS A 41 6.90 -14.38 5.36
C CYS A 41 6.56 -13.47 6.55
N LYS A 42 7.38 -13.47 7.61
CA LYS A 42 7.21 -12.56 8.75
C LYS A 42 7.44 -11.10 8.36
N ASN A 43 8.25 -10.86 7.33
CA ASN A 43 8.63 -9.53 6.85
C ASN A 43 7.60 -8.92 5.89
N LEU A 44 6.51 -9.64 5.58
CA LEU A 44 5.41 -9.14 4.76
C LEU A 44 4.14 -9.05 5.62
N PRO A 45 3.91 -7.91 6.31
CA PRO A 45 2.73 -7.75 7.14
C PRO A 45 1.44 -7.95 6.34
N ARG A 46 0.48 -8.67 6.93
CA ARG A 46 -0.80 -8.98 6.28
C ARG A 46 -1.83 -7.88 6.53
N GLY A 47 -2.83 -7.83 5.64
CA GLY A 47 -4.02 -7.01 5.83
C GLY A 47 -3.82 -5.54 5.52
N GLY A 48 -2.77 -5.17 4.78
CA GLY A 48 -2.67 -3.82 4.21
C GLY A 48 -3.77 -3.59 3.18
N CYS A 49 -4.42 -2.43 3.23
CA CYS A 49 -5.40 -2.04 2.23
C CYS A 49 -5.46 -0.53 1.98
N ILE A 50 -5.84 -0.18 0.76
CA ILE A 50 -6.22 1.17 0.33
C ILE A 50 -7.71 1.15 0.00
N GLN A 51 -8.49 2.06 0.56
CA GLN A 51 -9.88 2.26 0.20
C GLN A 51 -9.99 3.10 -1.08
N HIS A 52 -11.10 2.98 -1.82
CA HIS A 52 -11.36 3.75 -3.05
C HIS A 52 -11.24 5.28 -2.89
N ASN A 53 -11.43 5.80 -1.67
CA ASN A 53 -11.29 7.21 -1.34
C ASN A 53 -9.83 7.62 -1.02
N GLY A 54 -8.87 6.71 -1.22
CA GLY A 54 -7.44 6.90 -0.96
C GLY A 54 -7.02 6.67 0.49
N GLN A 55 -7.94 6.32 1.40
CA GLN A 55 -7.57 6.06 2.80
C GLN A 55 -6.81 4.75 2.94
N MET A 56 -5.66 4.82 3.61
CA MET A 56 -4.84 3.67 3.96
C MET A 56 -5.08 3.26 5.41
N ASN A 57 -5.09 1.96 5.67
CA ASN A 57 -5.08 1.46 7.04
C ASN A 57 -3.67 1.50 7.65
N LYS A 58 -3.52 1.08 8.92
CA LYS A 58 -2.22 1.14 9.63
C LYS A 58 -1.10 0.43 8.88
N VAL A 59 -1.36 -0.78 8.36
CA VAL A 59 -0.35 -1.58 7.66
C VAL A 59 0.03 -0.93 6.33
N ALA A 60 -0.94 -0.45 5.55
CA ALA A 60 -0.68 0.26 4.30
C ALA A 60 0.10 1.57 4.54
N ASN A 61 -0.19 2.31 5.62
CA ASN A 61 0.59 3.51 5.97
C ASN A 61 2.05 3.19 6.32
N THR A 62 2.31 2.11 7.07
CA THR A 62 3.68 1.68 7.38
C THR A 62 4.44 1.31 6.10
N LEU A 63 3.85 0.49 5.23
CA LEU A 63 4.43 0.12 3.94
C LEU A 63 4.66 1.36 3.05
N PHE A 64 3.75 2.33 3.07
CA PHE A 64 3.90 3.56 2.30
C PHE A 64 5.03 4.46 2.84
N ALA A 65 5.26 4.46 4.15
CA ALA A 65 6.40 5.16 4.74
C ALA A 65 7.73 4.54 4.29
N GLU A 66 7.85 3.21 4.36
CA GLU A 66 9.02 2.46 3.86
C GLU A 66 9.25 2.71 2.36
N PHE A 67 8.18 2.71 1.57
CA PHE A 67 8.26 3.04 0.14
C PHE A 67 8.86 4.43 -0.12
N LYS A 68 8.47 5.45 0.65
CA LYS A 68 9.01 6.81 0.46
C LYS A 68 10.52 6.88 0.73
N GLU A 69 11.01 6.14 1.72
CA GLU A 69 12.45 6.04 1.98
C GLU A 69 13.22 5.47 0.78
N HIS A 70 12.59 4.61 -0.03
CA HIS A 70 13.19 4.08 -1.26
C HIS A 70 13.13 5.03 -2.47
N VAL A 71 12.24 6.03 -2.45
CA VAL A 71 12.08 7.00 -3.55
C VAL A 71 12.94 8.26 -3.31
N GLU A 72 13.16 8.61 -2.04
CA GLU A 72 13.96 9.77 -1.64
C GLU A 72 15.47 9.46 -1.53
N ALA A 73 15.86 8.18 -1.60
CA ALA A 73 17.25 7.70 -1.59
C ALA A 73 17.87 7.63 -2.99
#